data_AF-A0A0D2HPD9-F1
#
_entry.id   AF-A0A0D2HPD9-F1
#
_cell.length_a   1.000
_cell.length_b   1.000
_cell.length_c   1.000
_cell.angle_alpha   90.00
_cell.angle_beta   90.00
_cell.angle_gamma   90.00
#
_symmetry.space_group_name_H-M   'P 1'
#
loop_
_entity.id
_entity.type
_entity.pdbx_description
1 polymer ?
#
loop_
_entity_poly.entity_id
_entity_poly.type
_entity_poly.pdbx_seq_one_letter_code
_entity_poly.pdbx_strand_id
1 'polypeptide(L)'
;MEMRLRPESARRLRIKNPDLKGEILDKLINGAHGMFRWIAVQLDYFCDLPSDFDLQEALKSLPPDFFSSYARLLVRINKMTTTTQDVVARVLKWITHNIIPVEALLEALSVKPGIRRLDPTKRLDVDEILMFCGNLVRLTSDGRYIELAHLRSKNF
;
A
#
# COMPACT_ATOMS: atom_id res chain seq x y z
N MET A 1 -39.59 6.85 4.17
CA MET A 1 -38.73 5.68 4.47
C MET A 1 -37.31 6.06 4.10
N GLU A 2 -36.33 5.61 4.89
CA GLU A 2 -34.89 5.80 4.68
C GLU A 2 -34.33 7.20 4.95
N MET A 3 -33.13 7.37 5.50
CA MET A 3 -32.19 6.45 6.14
C MET A 3 -31.42 7.31 7.13
N ARG A 4 -31.54 7.05 8.44
CA ARG A 4 -30.66 7.66 9.43
C ARG A 4 -29.25 7.15 9.14
N LEU A 5 -28.41 8.00 8.57
CA LEU A 5 -26.96 7.81 8.56
C LEU A 5 -26.53 7.60 10.01
N ARG A 6 -26.11 6.37 10.33
CA ARG A 6 -25.51 6.10 11.64
C ARG A 6 -24.20 6.89 11.69
N PRO A 7 -23.92 7.65 12.75
CA PRO A 7 -22.60 8.24 12.91
C PRO A 7 -21.56 7.10 12.94
N GLU A 8 -20.36 7.34 12.45
CA GLU A 8 -19.21 6.42 12.54
C GLU A 8 -18.87 6.16 14.02
N SER A 9 -19.67 5.35 14.69
CA SER A 9 -19.27 4.72 15.93
C SER A 9 -18.08 3.85 15.59
N ALA A 10 -16.89 4.20 16.09
CA ALA A 10 -15.69 3.38 15.99
C ALA A 10 -16.08 1.93 16.23
N ARG A 11 -15.93 1.07 15.21
CA ARG A 11 -16.24 -0.36 15.33
C ARG A 11 -15.41 -0.89 16.50
N ARG A 12 -16.06 -1.54 17.47
CA ARG A 12 -15.40 -1.98 18.69
C ARG A 12 -15.19 -3.48 18.60
N LEU A 13 -13.94 -3.89 18.77
CA LEU A 13 -13.59 -5.28 18.96
C LEU A 13 -14.27 -5.80 20.23
N ARG A 14 -15.10 -6.84 20.08
CA ARG A 14 -15.87 -7.45 21.16
C ARG A 14 -15.18 -8.74 21.59
N ILE A 15 -14.53 -8.69 22.74
CA ILE A 15 -13.83 -9.84 23.32
C ILE A 15 -14.47 -10.13 24.67
N LYS A 16 -14.92 -11.37 24.90
CA LYS A 16 -15.49 -11.80 26.19
C LYS A 16 -14.43 -12.47 27.07
N ASN A 17 -13.50 -13.19 26.45
CA ASN A 17 -12.38 -13.87 27.11
C ASN A 17 -11.17 -12.94 27.25
N PRO A 18 -10.75 -12.57 28.49
CA PRO A 18 -9.60 -11.70 28.70
C PRO A 18 -8.28 -12.27 28.17
N ASP A 19 -8.12 -13.59 28.15
CA ASP A 19 -6.90 -14.25 27.68
C ASP A 19 -6.70 -14.09 26.16
N LEU A 20 -7.80 -14.00 25.42
CA LEU A 20 -7.80 -13.82 23.97
C LEU A 20 -7.21 -12.48 23.55
N LYS A 21 -7.30 -11.46 24.41
CA LYS A 21 -6.71 -10.14 24.14
C LYS A 21 -5.19 -10.21 24.01
N GLY A 22 -4.53 -11.01 24.85
CA GLY A 22 -3.07 -11.18 24.80
C GLY A 22 -2.65 -11.87 23.51
N GLU A 23 -3.35 -12.94 23.13
CA GLU A 23 -3.09 -13.68 21.89
C GLU A 23 -3.26 -12.81 20.65
N ILE A 24 -4.31 -11.99 20.58
CA ILE A 24 -4.50 -11.01 19.49
C ILE A 24 -3.31 -10.06 19.42
N LEU A 25 -2.88 -9.50 20.54
CA LEU A 25 -1.79 -8.53 20.57
C LEU A 25 -0.49 -9.17 20.06
N ASP A 26 -0.15 -10.36 20.57
CA ASP A 26 1.06 -11.08 20.20
C ASP A 26 1.04 -11.48 18.71
N LYS A 27 -0.07 -12.05 18.24
CA LYS A 27 -0.22 -12.45 16.83
C LYS A 27 -0.15 -11.23 15.91
N LEU A 28 -0.79 -10.12 16.29
CA LEU A 28 -0.79 -8.93 15.46
C LEU A 28 0.56 -8.21 15.46
N ILE A 29 1.23 -8.09 16.59
CA ILE A 29 2.56 -7.47 16.68
C ILE A 29 3.60 -8.30 15.92
N ASN A 30 3.61 -9.62 16.13
CA ASN A 30 4.55 -10.51 15.47
C ASN A 30 4.32 -10.61 13.96
N GLY A 31 3.06 -10.60 13.51
CA GLY A 31 2.70 -10.64 12.09
C GLY A 31 2.81 -9.30 11.37
N ALA A 32 2.83 -8.17 12.10
CA ALA A 32 2.84 -6.85 11.48
C ALA A 32 4.15 -6.50 10.77
N HIS A 33 5.28 -7.05 11.21
CA HIS A 33 6.61 -6.75 10.68
C HIS A 33 6.86 -5.24 10.44
N GLY A 34 6.38 -4.40 11.38
CA GLY A 34 6.50 -2.93 11.32
C GLY A 34 5.36 -2.19 10.60
N MET A 35 4.30 -2.86 10.13
CA MET A 35 3.21 -2.23 9.37
C MET A 35 1.89 -2.10 10.16
N PHE A 36 1.60 -0.88 10.61
CA PHE A 36 0.36 -0.53 11.32
C PHE A 36 -0.92 -0.78 10.49
N ARG A 37 -0.84 -0.71 9.15
CA ARG A 37 -2.00 -0.93 8.26
C ARG A 37 -2.44 -2.40 8.22
N TRP A 38 -1.51 -3.35 8.29
CA TRP A 38 -1.87 -4.77 8.35
C TRP A 38 -2.64 -5.05 9.64
N ILE A 39 -2.16 -4.53 10.78
CA ILE A 39 -2.87 -4.58 12.07
C ILE A 39 -4.27 -3.98 11.93
N ALA A 40 -4.39 -2.78 11.33
CA ALA A 40 -5.69 -2.13 11.14
C ALA A 40 -6.67 -2.97 10.30
N VAL A 41 -6.20 -3.61 9.23
CA VAL A 41 -7.05 -4.49 8.40
C VAL A 41 -7.49 -5.73 9.17
N GLN A 42 -6.60 -6.34 9.96
CA GLN A 42 -6.99 -7.49 10.79
C GLN A 42 -7.97 -7.09 11.89
N LEU A 43 -7.75 -5.93 12.54
CA LEU A 43 -8.67 -5.41 13.56
C LEU A 43 -10.04 -5.06 12.99
N ASP A 44 -10.10 -4.47 11.79
CA ASP A 44 -11.36 -4.19 11.09
C ASP A 44 -12.13 -5.50 10.85
N TYR A 45 -11.46 -6.55 10.35
CA TYR A 45 -12.03 -7.88 10.17
C TYR A 45 -12.50 -8.51 11.49
N PHE A 46 -11.69 -8.44 12.55
CA PHE A 46 -12.03 -9.00 13.86
C PHE A 46 -13.25 -8.32 14.49
N CYS A 47 -13.49 -7.03 14.21
CA CYS A 47 -14.68 -6.33 14.67
C CYS A 47 -15.98 -6.85 14.05
N ASP A 48 -15.90 -7.52 12.90
CA ASP A 48 -17.06 -8.05 12.18
C ASP A 48 -17.36 -9.53 12.58
N LEU A 49 -16.52 -10.15 13.42
CA LEU A 49 -16.70 -11.53 13.88
C LEU A 49 -17.72 -11.62 15.05
N PRO A 50 -18.64 -12.60 15.03
CA PRO A 50 -19.74 -12.64 15.98
C PRO A 50 -19.39 -13.28 17.34
N SER A 51 -18.28 -14.02 17.44
CA SER A 51 -17.87 -14.69 18.67
C SER A 51 -16.35 -14.80 18.86
N ASP A 52 -15.94 -15.00 20.11
CA ASP A 52 -14.55 -15.29 20.49
C ASP A 52 -14.01 -16.56 19.82
N PHE A 53 -14.89 -17.54 19.53
CA PHE A 53 -14.51 -18.76 18.80
C PHE A 53 -14.12 -18.44 17.35
N ASP A 54 -14.94 -17.66 16.64
CA ASP A 54 -14.64 -17.25 15.27
C ASP A 54 -13.36 -16.41 15.21
N LEU A 55 -13.13 -15.60 16.25
CA LEU A 55 -11.92 -14.81 16.39
C LEU A 55 -10.68 -15.67 16.62
N GLN A 56 -10.75 -16.74 17.42
CA GLN A 56 -9.67 -17.70 17.56
C GLN A 56 -9.36 -18.44 16.24
N GLU A 57 -10.39 -18.83 15.48
CA GLU A 57 -10.19 -19.44 14.15
C GLU A 57 -9.55 -18.46 13.15
N ALA A 58 -9.95 -17.19 13.20
CA ALA A 58 -9.33 -16.12 12.42
C ALA A 58 -7.85 -15.92 12.77
N LEU A 59 -7.48 -15.98 14.06
CA LEU A 59 -6.08 -15.86 14.51
C LEU A 59 -5.18 -17.01 14.01
N LYS A 60 -5.75 -18.20 13.79
CA LYS A 60 -5.03 -19.35 13.21
C LYS A 60 -4.83 -19.24 11.71
N SER A 61 -5.72 -18.52 11.03
CA SER A 61 -5.74 -18.36 9.57
C SER A 61 -5.32 -16.96 9.12
N LEU A 62 -4.62 -16.23 10.00
CA LEU A 62 -4.06 -14.93 9.67
C LEU A 62 -3.23 -15.03 8.38
N PRO A 63 -3.44 -14.11 7.42
CA PRO A 63 -2.63 -14.10 6.21
C PRO A 63 -1.16 -13.99 6.63
N PRO A 64 -0.29 -14.89 6.14
CA PRO A 64 1.09 -15.02 6.63
C PRO A 64 1.85 -13.71 6.49
N ASP A 65 1.52 -12.92 5.47
CA ASP A 65 1.86 -11.51 5.35
C ASP A 65 1.06 -10.86 4.19
N PHE A 66 0.83 -9.54 4.28
CA PHE A 66 0.60 -8.71 3.08
C PHE A 66 1.93 -8.48 2.33
N PHE A 67 3.04 -8.86 2.97
CA PHE A 67 4.39 -8.67 2.48
C PHE A 67 4.76 -9.66 1.37
N SER A 68 4.14 -10.82 1.20
CA SER A 68 4.57 -11.75 0.15
C SER A 68 4.43 -11.11 -1.23
N SER A 69 3.42 -10.28 -1.47
CA SER A 69 3.32 -9.49 -2.70
C SER A 69 4.37 -8.37 -2.77
N TYR A 70 4.58 -7.62 -1.68
CA TYR A 70 5.56 -6.52 -1.60
C TYR A 70 7.03 -6.99 -1.58
N ALA A 71 7.39 -7.98 -0.78
CA ALA A 71 8.67 -8.68 -0.75
C ALA A 71 9.02 -9.26 -2.11
N ARG A 72 8.09 -9.99 -2.75
CA ARG A 72 8.31 -10.52 -4.10
C ARG A 72 8.59 -9.37 -5.07
N LEU A 73 7.89 -8.26 -4.92
CA LEU A 73 8.07 -7.07 -5.74
C LEU A 73 9.40 -6.36 -5.47
N LEU A 74 9.82 -6.20 -4.22
CA LEU A 74 11.12 -5.63 -3.84
C LEU A 74 12.28 -6.53 -4.27
N VAL A 75 12.15 -7.84 -4.10
CA VAL A 75 13.12 -8.83 -4.62
C VAL A 75 13.19 -8.76 -6.15
N ARG A 76 12.04 -8.59 -6.83
CA ARG A 76 11.99 -8.38 -8.27
C ARG A 76 12.73 -7.09 -8.67
N ILE A 77 12.47 -5.98 -7.99
CA ILE A 77 13.12 -4.69 -8.23
C ILE A 77 14.63 -4.79 -8.02
N ASN A 78 15.08 -5.45 -6.95
CA ASN A 78 16.51 -5.65 -6.67
C ASN A 78 17.23 -6.51 -7.73
N LYS A 79 16.49 -7.31 -8.51
CA LYS A 79 17.01 -8.08 -9.65
C LYS A 79 16.94 -7.34 -10.98
N MET A 80 16.28 -6.17 -11.04
CA MET A 80 16.25 -5.34 -12.24
C MET A 80 17.57 -4.59 -12.42
N THR A 81 17.77 -4.01 -13.61
CA THR A 81 18.94 -3.17 -13.88
C THR A 81 19.00 -1.97 -12.93
N THR A 82 20.20 -1.45 -12.65
CA THR A 82 20.41 -0.26 -11.83
C THR A 82 19.62 0.94 -12.34
N THR A 83 19.48 1.08 -13.67
CA THR A 83 18.65 2.10 -14.30
C THR A 83 17.17 1.97 -13.92
N THR A 84 16.62 0.76 -13.95
CA THR A 84 15.22 0.51 -13.59
C THR A 84 14.98 0.75 -12.10
N GLN A 85 15.95 0.35 -11.25
CA GLN A 85 15.88 0.62 -9.81
C GLN A 85 15.85 2.12 -9.51
N ASP A 86 16.68 2.92 -10.19
CA ASP A 86 16.66 4.40 -10.10
C ASP A 86 15.29 4.97 -10.49
N VAL A 87 14.69 4.48 -11.59
CA VAL A 87 13.35 4.90 -12.01
C VAL A 87 12.32 4.63 -10.92
N VAL A 88 12.26 3.40 -10.40
CA VAL A 88 11.30 3.04 -9.34
C VAL A 88 11.48 3.91 -8.11
N ALA A 89 12.72 4.11 -7.65
CA ALA A 89 13.03 4.95 -6.50
C ALA A 89 12.58 6.41 -6.71
N ARG A 90 12.80 6.96 -7.91
CA ARG A 90 12.40 8.32 -8.26
C ARG A 90 10.88 8.48 -8.37
N VAL A 91 10.19 7.52 -9.00
CA VAL A 91 8.72 7.49 -9.05
C VAL A 91 8.16 7.56 -7.64
N LEU A 92 8.59 6.64 -6.76
CA LEU A 92 8.13 6.58 -5.37
C LEU A 92 8.44 7.89 -4.65
N LYS A 93 9.64 8.46 -4.82
CA LYS A 93 10.02 9.73 -4.20
C LYS A 93 9.07 10.87 -4.58
N TRP A 94 8.73 10.99 -5.87
CA TRP A 94 7.84 12.05 -6.37
C TRP A 94 6.43 11.92 -5.81
N ILE A 95 5.81 10.74 -5.94
CA ILE A 95 4.41 10.52 -5.56
C ILE A 95 4.21 10.39 -4.04
N THR A 96 5.26 10.06 -3.29
CA THR A 96 5.19 10.01 -1.82
C THR A 96 5.08 11.40 -1.21
N HIS A 97 5.52 12.46 -1.90
CA HIS A 97 5.53 13.83 -1.35
C HIS A 97 4.57 14.77 -2.07
N ASN A 98 4.21 14.49 -3.33
CA ASN A 98 3.48 15.42 -4.18
C ASN A 98 2.28 14.76 -4.84
N ILE A 99 1.26 15.56 -5.14
CA ILE A 99 0.23 15.23 -6.13
C ILE A 99 0.72 15.87 -7.43
N ILE A 100 1.17 15.05 -8.38
CA ILE A 100 1.76 15.51 -9.63
C ILE A 100 1.03 14.85 -10.81
N PRO A 101 0.59 15.62 -11.82
CA PRO A 101 0.01 15.05 -13.03
C PRO A 101 0.97 14.08 -13.69
N VAL A 102 0.44 13.04 -14.33
CA VAL A 102 1.23 12.01 -15.03
C VAL A 102 2.24 12.65 -15.99
N GLU A 103 1.84 13.62 -16.79
CA GLU A 103 2.70 14.26 -17.79
C GLU A 103 3.93 14.90 -17.15
N ALA A 104 3.71 15.64 -16.05
CA ALA A 104 4.78 16.29 -15.30
C ALA A 104 5.70 15.28 -14.59
N LEU A 105 5.15 14.14 -14.12
CA LEU A 105 5.94 13.05 -13.57
C LEU A 105 6.85 12.43 -14.65
N LEU A 106 6.34 12.17 -15.85
CA LEU A 106 7.12 11.61 -16.96
C LEU A 106 8.27 12.54 -17.36
N GLU A 107 8.03 13.86 -17.39
CA GLU A 107 9.08 14.86 -17.64
C GLU A 107 10.12 14.87 -16.53
N ALA A 108 9.68 14.89 -15.27
CA ALA A 108 10.56 14.89 -14.12
C ALA A 108 11.46 13.64 -14.04
N LEU A 109 10.98 12.48 -14.54
CA LEU A 109 11.75 11.24 -14.63
C LEU A 109 12.78 11.25 -15.78
N SER A 110 12.48 11.99 -16.86
CA SER A 110 13.34 12.10 -18.03
C SER A 110 14.58 12.98 -17.78
N VAL A 111 14.51 13.90 -16.82
CA VAL A 111 15.65 14.74 -16.43
C VAL A 111 16.64 13.94 -15.58
N LYS A 112 17.93 13.95 -15.93
CA LYS A 112 19.01 13.37 -15.10
C LYS A 112 20.07 14.43 -14.80
N PRO A 113 20.65 14.46 -13.58
CA PRO A 113 21.77 15.34 -13.26
C PRO A 113 22.90 15.17 -14.28
N GLY A 114 23.38 16.27 -14.86
CA GLY A 114 24.46 16.27 -15.85
C GLY A 114 24.02 16.03 -17.31
N ILE A 115 22.77 15.63 -17.57
CA ILE A 115 22.24 15.50 -18.94
C ILE A 115 21.58 16.81 -19.36
N ARG A 116 22.13 17.46 -20.40
CA ARG A 116 21.65 18.76 -20.91
C ARG A 116 20.64 18.66 -22.06
N ARG A 117 20.43 17.45 -22.62
CA ARG A 117 19.50 17.20 -23.72
C ARG A 117 18.62 16.02 -23.37
N LEU A 118 17.31 16.25 -23.37
CA LEU A 118 16.33 15.18 -23.27
C LEU A 118 16.39 14.37 -24.57
N ASP A 119 16.49 13.06 -24.42
CA ASP A 119 16.43 12.12 -25.53
C ASP A 119 14.99 11.59 -25.61
N PRO A 120 14.18 11.99 -26.61
CA PRO A 120 12.78 11.59 -26.71
C PRO A 120 12.60 10.07 -26.78
N THR A 121 13.62 9.35 -27.24
CA THR A 121 13.59 7.88 -27.35
C THR A 121 13.77 7.16 -26.01
N LYS A 122 14.12 7.90 -24.95
CA LYS A 122 14.32 7.39 -23.59
C LYS A 122 13.25 7.87 -22.61
N ARG A 123 12.19 8.49 -23.12
CA ARG A 123 11.07 8.95 -22.30
C ARG A 123 10.25 7.73 -21.89
N LEU A 124 9.99 7.65 -20.58
CA LEU A 124 9.12 6.62 -20.04
C LEU A 124 7.67 6.92 -20.39
N ASP A 125 6.86 5.87 -20.56
CA ASP A 125 5.40 5.96 -20.55
C ASP A 125 4.78 5.44 -19.24
N VAL A 126 3.46 5.53 -19.15
CA VAL A 126 2.71 5.11 -17.96
C VAL A 126 2.80 3.59 -17.76
N ASP A 127 2.73 2.82 -18.84
CA ASP A 127 2.72 1.37 -18.79
C ASP A 127 4.07 0.83 -18.30
N GLU A 128 5.17 1.46 -18.69
CA GLU A 128 6.51 1.16 -18.19
C GLU A 128 6.61 1.44 -16.68
N ILE A 129 6.05 2.56 -16.19
CA ILE A 129 6.03 2.87 -14.76
C ILE A 129 5.23 1.80 -14.00
N LEU A 130 4.04 1.45 -14.48
CA LEU A 130 3.19 0.42 -13.88
C LEU A 130 3.87 -0.96 -13.91
N MET A 131 4.57 -1.29 -14.99
CA MET A 131 5.32 -2.53 -15.11
C MET A 131 6.46 -2.61 -14.09
N PHE A 132 7.28 -1.56 -13.99
CA PHE A 132 8.43 -1.52 -13.08
C PHE A 132 8.00 -1.49 -11.62
N CYS A 133 7.06 -0.61 -11.29
CA CYS A 133 6.59 -0.41 -9.92
C CYS A 133 5.60 -1.49 -9.46
N GLY A 134 4.95 -2.21 -10.39
CA GLY A 134 3.95 -3.21 -10.09
C GLY A 134 2.86 -2.67 -9.17
N ASN A 135 2.46 -3.48 -8.19
CA ASN A 135 1.39 -3.14 -7.25
C ASN A 135 1.82 -2.09 -6.19
N LEU A 136 3.00 -1.48 -6.28
CA LEU A 136 3.36 -0.36 -5.40
C LEU A 136 2.57 0.91 -5.73
N VAL A 137 2.19 1.06 -6.99
CA VAL A 137 1.54 2.26 -7.52
C VAL A 137 0.30 1.87 -8.31
N ARG A 138 -0.60 2.83 -8.47
CA ARG A 138 -1.77 2.71 -9.36
C ARG A 138 -2.00 4.02 -10.08
N LEU A 139 -2.65 3.93 -11.24
CA LEU A 139 -3.23 5.09 -11.91
C LEU A 139 -4.57 5.43 -11.25
N THR A 140 -4.86 6.72 -11.08
CA THR A 140 -6.19 7.18 -10.63
C THR A 140 -7.25 6.86 -11.68
N SER A 141 -8.51 6.78 -11.26
CA SER A 141 -9.63 6.45 -12.16
C SER A 141 -9.85 7.46 -13.29
N ASP A 142 -9.42 8.71 -13.09
CA ASP A 142 -9.45 9.77 -14.10
C ASP A 142 -8.21 9.79 -15.01
N GLY A 143 -7.25 8.90 -14.78
CA GLY A 143 -6.01 8.79 -15.56
C GLY A 143 -4.99 9.89 -15.32
N ARG A 144 -5.24 10.83 -14.40
CA ARG A 144 -4.44 12.05 -14.28
C ARG A 144 -3.24 11.92 -13.35
N TYR A 145 -3.26 10.97 -12.42
CA TYR A 145 -2.24 10.85 -11.38
C TYR A 145 -1.81 9.41 -11.18
N ILE A 146 -0.53 9.24 -10.83
CA ILE A 146 -0.03 7.98 -10.28
C ILE A 146 0.10 8.17 -8.76
N GLU A 147 -0.48 7.25 -8.00
CA GLU A 147 -0.43 7.27 -6.54
C GLU A 147 -0.01 5.92 -5.98
N LEU A 148 0.32 5.89 -4.69
CA LEU A 148 0.68 4.66 -4.01
C LEU A 148 -0.57 3.81 -3.84
N ALA A 149 -0.54 2.57 -4.33
CA ALA A 149 -1.74 1.72 -4.41
C ALA A 149 -2.35 1.40 -3.03
N HIS A 150 -1.55 1.49 -1.96
CA HIS A 150 -1.94 1.02 -0.63
C HIS A 150 -1.71 2.02 0.50
N LEU A 151 -1.26 3.23 0.20
CA LEU A 151 -1.26 4.32 1.19
C LEU A 151 -2.64 5.00 1.14
N ARG A 152 -3.27 5.13 2.32
CA ARG A 152 -4.46 5.98 2.45
C ARG A 152 -4.13 7.34 1.85
N SER A 153 -5.00 7.81 0.96
CA SER A 153 -4.94 9.12 0.33
C SER A 153 -4.53 10.18 1.36
N LYS A 154 -3.53 10.98 1.00
CA LYS A 154 -3.10 12.17 1.74
C LYS A 154 -4.22 13.20 1.74
N ASN A 155 -5.20 13.01 2.61
CA ASN A 155 -6.06 14.09 3.05
C ASN A 155 -5.53 14.50 4.42
N PHE A 156 -4.69 15.54 4.43
CA PHE A 156 -4.51 16.40 5.60
C PHE A 156 -5.47 17.57 5.45
#